data_AF-A0A6H1ZP69-F1
#
_entry.id   AF-A0A6H1ZP69-F1
#
_cell.length_a   1.000
_cell.length_b   1.000
_cell.length_c   1.000
_cell.angle_alpha   90.00
_cell.angle_beta   90.00
_cell.angle_gamma   90.00
#
_symmetry.space_group_name_H-M   'P 1'
#
loop_
_entity.id
_entity.type
_entity.pdbx_description
1 polymer ?
#
loop_
_entity_poly.entity_id
_entity_poly.type
_entity_poly.pdbx_seq_one_letter_code
_entity_poly.pdbx_strand_id
1 'polypeptide(L)' 'MREKKMAEKKVEPIFKLPPEMIARMKTTGEDIDKAEKAVKVMKDLGMDVAEMEERLTWAKKVRETLLKEFA' A
#
# COMPACT_ATOMS: atom_id res chain seq x y z
N MET A 1 2.04 25.28 30.91
CA MET A 1 1.80 23.85 30.59
C MET A 1 2.93 23.40 29.68
N ARG A 2 3.79 22.46 30.09
CA ARG A 2 4.94 22.01 29.28
C ARG A 2 4.47 20.92 28.33
N GLU A 3 4.58 21.19 27.03
CA GLU A 3 4.33 20.27 25.93
C GLU A 3 5.23 19.03 26.07
N LYS A 4 4.63 17.87 26.35
CA LYS A 4 5.33 16.59 26.23
C LYS A 4 5.32 16.21 24.75
N LYS A 5 6.41 16.54 24.06
CA LYS A 5 6.76 15.92 22.78
C LYS A 5 6.81 14.40 23.00
N MET A 6 5.80 13.69 22.52
CA MET A 6 5.88 12.23 22.42
C MET A 6 6.99 11.94 21.43
N ALA A 7 8.15 11.57 21.95
CA ALA A 7 9.23 11.03 21.14
C ALA A 7 8.65 9.80 20.42
N GLU A 8 8.50 9.91 19.11
CA GLU A 8 8.23 8.78 18.23
C GLU A 8 9.36 7.78 18.45
N LYS A 9 9.14 6.81 19.33
CA LYS A 9 10.00 5.64 19.43
C LYS A 9 9.88 4.95 18.07
N LYS A 10 10.91 5.09 17.23
CA LYS A 10 11.12 4.20 16.10
C LYS A 10 11.17 2.79 16.67
N VAL A 11 10.07 2.06 16.53
CA VAL A 11 10.02 0.64 16.84
C VAL A 11 10.92 0.02 15.77
N GLU A 12 12.12 -0.39 16.15
CA GLU A 12 12.93 -1.20 15.23
C GLU A 12 12.15 -2.50 15.00
N PRO A 13 11.80 -2.80 13.73
CA PRO A 13 11.00 -3.97 13.44
C PRO A 13 11.76 -5.22 13.88
N ILE A 14 11.20 -5.92 14.87
CA ILE A 14 11.75 -7.19 15.40
C ILE A 14 11.81 -8.25 14.28
N PHE A 15 10.97 -8.11 13.26
CA PHE A 15 10.93 -8.94 12.06
C PHE A 15 11.04 -8.08 10.81
N LYS A 16 12.10 -8.29 10.02
CA LYS A 16 12.18 -7.75 8.66
C LYS A 16 11.42 -8.68 7.71
N LEU A 17 10.85 -8.11 6.65
CA LEU A 17 10.31 -8.90 5.56
C LEU A 17 11.44 -9.72 4.92
N PRO A 18 11.23 -11.02 4.70
CA PRO A 18 12.15 -11.81 3.89
C PRO A 18 12.33 -11.19 2.49
N PRO A 19 13.54 -11.29 1.89
CA PRO A 19 13.81 -10.70 0.56
C PRO A 19 12.81 -11.12 -0.52
N GLU A 20 12.33 -12.36 -0.49
CA GLU A 20 11.31 -12.88 -1.40
C GLU A 20 9.96 -12.19 -1.22
N MET A 21 9.61 -11.79 0.00
CA MET A 21 8.39 -11.02 0.26
C MET A 21 8.54 -9.58 -0.24
N ILE A 22 9.70 -8.96 -0.06
CA ILE A 22 9.99 -7.62 -0.62
C ILE A 22 9.88 -7.66 -2.15
N ALA A 23 10.43 -8.68 -2.79
CA ALA A 23 10.31 -8.87 -4.25
C ALA A 23 8.84 -9.02 -4.68
N ARG A 24 8.06 -9.86 -3.99
CA ARG A 24 6.61 -10.01 -4.24
C ARG A 24 5.85 -8.70 -4.06
N MET A 25 6.20 -7.91 -3.03
CA MET A 25 5.59 -6.60 -2.81
C MET A 25 5.91 -5.62 -3.95
N LYS A 26 7.11 -5.67 -4.53
CA LYS A 26 7.43 -4.88 -5.73
C LYS A 26 6.52 -5.26 -6.90
N THR A 27 6.42 -6.55 -7.22
CA THR A 27 5.53 -7.05 -8.28
C THR A 27 4.07 -6.70 -8.03
N THR A 28 3.61 -6.81 -6.78
CA THR A 28 2.26 -6.41 -6.39
C THR A 28 1.98 -4.93 -6.70
N GLY A 29 3.00 -4.06 -6.60
CA GLY A 29 2.88 -2.67 -7.00
C GLY A 29 2.59 -2.50 -8.49
N GLU A 30 3.33 -3.23 -9.34
CA GLU A 30 3.10 -3.22 -10.79
C GLU A 30 1.71 -3.75 -11.16
N ASP A 31 1.22 -4.76 -10.44
CA ASP A 31 -0.11 -5.33 -10.67
C ASP A 31 -1.22 -4.37 -10.22
N ILE A 32 -1.03 -3.65 -9.11
CA ILE A 32 -1.94 -2.57 -8.68
C ILE A 32 -1.98 -1.47 -9.76
N ASP A 33 -0.83 -1.03 -10.28
CA ASP A 33 -0.78 0.03 -11.31
C ASP A 33 -1.47 -0.40 -12.61
N LYS A 34 -1.36 -1.68 -13.00
CA LYS A 34 -2.10 -2.23 -14.15
C LYS A 34 -3.60 -2.25 -13.87
N ALA A 35 -4.01 -2.67 -12.67
CA ALA A 35 -5.40 -2.72 -12.28
C ALA A 35 -6.03 -1.31 -12.20
N GLU A 36 -5.31 -0.30 -11.71
CA GLU A 36 -5.74 1.11 -11.73
C GLU A 36 -6.05 1.58 -13.16
N LYS A 37 -5.19 1.23 -14.14
CA LYS A 37 -5.44 1.55 -15.56
C LYS A 37 -6.67 0.83 -16.11
N ALA A 38 -6.85 -0.45 -15.79
CA ALA A 38 -8.02 -1.21 -16.22
C ALA A 38 -9.32 -0.65 -15.63
N VAL A 39 -9.32 -0.34 -14.33
CA VAL A 39 -10.45 0.29 -13.63
C VAL A 39 -10.80 1.65 -14.24
N LYS A 40 -9.79 2.45 -14.61
CA LYS A 40 -10.02 3.71 -15.32
C LYS A 40 -10.74 3.50 -16.65
N VAL A 41 -10.30 2.53 -17.46
CA VAL A 41 -10.98 2.21 -18.73
C VAL A 41 -12.43 1.77 -18.48
N MET A 42 -12.67 0.93 -17.47
CA MET A 42 -14.04 0.51 -17.11
C MET A 42 -14.91 1.70 -16.68
N LYS A 43 -14.35 2.65 -15.93
CA LYS A 43 -15.01 3.90 -15.55
C LYS A 43 -15.36 4.75 -16.77
N ASP A 44 -14.44 4.89 -17.71
CA ASP A 44 -14.63 5.63 -18.97
C ASP A 44 -15.72 4.97 -19.85
N LEU A 45 -15.91 3.65 -19.72
CA LEU A 45 -17.02 2.90 -20.35
C LEU A 45 -18.34 3.00 -19.58
N GLY A 46 -18.40 3.76 -18.50
CA GLY A 46 -19.61 3.97 -17.69
C GLY A 46 -19.94 2.82 -16.74
N MET A 47 -18.99 1.94 -16.44
CA MET A 47 -19.18 0.89 -15.44
C MET A 47 -19.04 1.46 -14.03
N ASP A 48 -19.82 0.92 -13.08
CA ASP A 48 -19.59 1.19 -11.66
C ASP A 48 -18.35 0.44 -11.20
N VAL A 49 -17.36 1.20 -10.75
CA VAL A 49 -16.06 0.70 -10.30
C VAL A 49 -15.71 1.17 -8.88
N ALA A 50 -16.65 1.76 -8.14
CA ALA A 50 -16.37 2.37 -6.84
C ALA A 50 -15.70 1.40 -5.86
N GLU A 51 -16.21 0.17 -5.78
CA GLU A 51 -15.64 -0.87 -4.92
C GLU A 51 -14.23 -1.30 -5.38
N MET A 52 -13.97 -1.33 -6.68
CA MET A 52 -12.65 -1.68 -7.21
C MET A 52 -11.63 -0.58 -6.90
N GLU A 53 -12.00 0.68 -7.05
CA GLU A 53 -11.15 1.83 -6.68
C GLU A 53 -10.80 1.81 -5.18
N GLU A 54 -11.77 1.52 -4.32
CA GLU A 54 -11.54 1.40 -2.86
C GLU A 54 -10.58 0.26 -2.53
N ARG A 55 -10.79 -0.93 -3.11
CA ARG A 55 -9.93 -2.10 -2.88
C ARG A 55 -8.50 -1.87 -3.37
N LEU A 56 -8.33 -1.21 -4.53
CA LEU A 56 -7.01 -0.85 -5.04
C LEU A 56 -6.31 0.15 -4.12
N THR A 57 -7.04 1.16 -3.65
CA THR A 57 -6.52 2.14 -2.69
C THR A 57 -6.07 1.49 -1.40
N TRP A 58 -6.87 0.55 -0.87
CA TRP A 58 -6.51 -0.21 0.31
C TRP A 58 -5.26 -1.07 0.09
N ALA A 59 -5.20 -1.82 -1.02
CA ALA A 59 -4.05 -2.68 -1.35
C ALA A 59 -2.74 -1.87 -1.45
N LYS A 60 -2.80 -0.68 -2.06
CA LYS A 60 -1.67 0.25 -2.17
C LYS A 60 -1.18 0.71 -0.81
N LYS A 61 -2.09 1.14 0.08
CA LYS A 61 -1.77 1.56 1.45
C LYS A 61 -1.16 0.44 2.27
N VAL A 62 -1.71 -0.77 2.19
CA VAL A 62 -1.18 -1.94 2.91
C VAL A 62 0.24 -2.24 2.45
N ARG A 63 0.47 -2.31 1.14
CA ARG A 63 1.80 -2.53 0.57
C ARG A 63 2.80 -1.47 1.03
N GLU A 64 2.44 -0.20 0.94
CA GLU A 64 3.30 0.92 1.38
C GLU A 64 3.63 0.84 2.85
N THR A 65 2.63 0.51 3.69
CA THR A 65 2.83 0.33 5.14
C THR A 65 3.77 -0.84 5.41
N LEU A 66 3.56 -1.98 4.75
CA LEU A 66 4.40 -3.16 4.94
C LEU A 66 5.85 -2.90 4.53
N LEU A 67 6.07 -2.21 3.40
CA LEU A 67 7.42 -1.85 2.97
C LEU A 67 8.06 -0.80 3.88
N LYS A 68 7.30 0.19 4.36
CA LYS A 68 7.83 1.25 5.22
C LYS A 68 8.23 0.71 6.61
N GLU A 69 7.41 -0.15 7.18
CA GLU A 69 7.59 -0.63 8.55
C GLU A 69 8.51 -1.86 8.63
N PHE A 70 8.63 -2.64 7.54
CA PHE A 70 9.30 -3.95 7.60
C PHE A 70 10.31 -4.25 6.48
N ALA A 71 10.49 -3.42 5.44
CA ALA A 71 11.54 -3.60 4.42
C ALA A 71 12.81 -2.80 4.77
#